data_AF-A0A8J9SZU5-F1
#
_entry.id   AF-A0A8J9SZU5-F1
#
_cell.length_a   1.000
_cell.length_b   1.000
_cell.length_c   1.000
_cell.angle_alpha   90.00
_cell.angle_beta   90.00
_cell.angle_gamma   90.00
#
_symmetry.space_group_name_H-M   'P 1'
#
loop_
_entity.id
_entity.type
_entity.pdbx_description
1 polymer ?
#
loop_
_entity_poly.entity_id
_entity_poly.type
_entity_poly.pdbx_seq_one_letter_code
_entity_poly.pdbx_strand_id
1 'polypeptide(L)'
;GLLELEGDLPPILVSLVHKEKGSLHMLDPSGNKEVKMELDECKEKITANLQRDIDIGTAKESEIEQLVGPMALTSLRNALENVGNPRKTLFAIHQTMGELLEQLEEMLGDMGSGDEKRIEGGEGIKGENDDDVALSGVKLYKGETLLELTERWRFIYDRLYDSDTDQFDLSRIPDVHDNVRF
;
A
#
# COMPACT_ATOMS: atom_id res chain seq x y z
N GLY A 1 9.30 -64.75 -14.47
CA GLY A 1 9.99 -64.30 -13.26
C GLY A 1 9.42 -62.96 -12.91
N LEU A 2 8.46 -62.93 -11.99
CA LEU A 2 8.70 -62.64 -10.57
C LEU A 2 9.16 -61.19 -10.38
N LEU A 3 8.20 -60.32 -10.07
CA LEU A 3 8.17 -59.58 -8.80
C LEU A 3 6.78 -58.92 -8.70
N GLU A 4 5.79 -59.72 -8.32
CA GLU A 4 4.68 -59.23 -7.49
C GLU A 4 5.32 -58.55 -6.28
N LEU A 5 5.16 -57.23 -6.17
CA LEU A 5 5.41 -56.50 -4.93
C LEU A 5 4.17 -56.67 -4.02
N GLU A 6 3.83 -57.91 -3.72
CA GLU A 6 3.07 -58.28 -2.53
C GLU A 6 4.10 -58.45 -1.41
N GLY A 7 4.46 -57.32 -0.79
CA GLY A 7 5.29 -57.29 0.40
C GLY A 7 4.67 -56.30 1.37
N ASP A 8 4.13 -56.82 2.48
CA ASP A 8 3.58 -56.03 3.58
C ASP A 8 4.49 -54.86 3.90
N LEU A 9 3.94 -53.64 3.86
CA LEU A 9 4.63 -52.45 4.34
C LEU A 9 5.16 -52.75 5.75
N PRO A 10 6.46 -52.52 6.03
CA PRO A 10 7.03 -52.65 7.36
C PRO A 10 6.15 -51.94 8.39
N PRO A 11 5.88 -52.51 9.58
CA PRO A 11 4.93 -51.94 10.54
C PRO A 11 5.20 -50.48 10.91
N ILE A 12 6.47 -50.04 10.84
CA ILE A 12 6.92 -48.66 11.07
C ILE A 12 6.47 -47.72 9.94
N LEU A 13 6.40 -48.20 8.70
CA LEU A 13 5.89 -47.43 7.57
C LEU A 13 4.36 -47.45 7.52
N VAL A 14 3.71 -48.53 7.96
CA VAL A 14 2.25 -48.57 8.14
C VAL A 14 1.79 -47.54 9.18
N SER A 15 2.51 -47.39 10.29
CA SER A 15 2.18 -46.40 11.33
C SER A 15 2.50 -44.95 10.94
N LEU A 16 3.40 -44.74 9.97
CA LEU A 16 3.65 -43.43 9.35
C LEU A 16 2.59 -43.05 8.31
N VAL A 17 2.07 -44.02 7.56
CA VAL A 17 1.06 -43.82 6.51
C VAL A 17 -0.37 -43.79 7.07
N HIS A 18 -0.63 -44.48 8.18
CA HIS A 18 -1.90 -44.39 8.92
C HIS A 18 -1.90 -43.32 10.01
N LYS A 19 -1.00 -42.32 9.93
CA LYS A 19 -1.15 -41.09 10.70
C LYS A 19 -2.47 -40.45 10.30
N GLU A 20 -3.41 -40.63 11.21
CA GLU A 20 -4.80 -40.20 11.21
C GLU A 20 -5.03 -38.92 10.40
N LYS A 21 -6.16 -38.85 9.70
CA LYS A 21 -6.69 -37.60 9.14
C LYS A 21 -6.87 -36.46 10.18
N GLY A 22 -6.57 -36.72 11.46
CA GLY A 22 -6.43 -35.72 12.54
C GLY A 22 -5.00 -35.31 12.91
N SER A 23 -3.95 -35.94 12.37
CA SER A 23 -2.54 -35.64 12.68
C SER A 23 -1.90 -34.61 11.72
N LEU A 24 -2.67 -34.06 10.79
CA LEU A 24 -2.32 -32.79 10.12
C LEU A 24 -2.42 -31.58 11.08
N HIS A 25 -2.84 -31.84 12.33
CA HIS A 25 -2.90 -30.89 13.44
C HIS A 25 -1.68 -31.02 14.39
N MET A 26 -0.55 -31.48 13.87
CA MET A 26 0.74 -31.52 14.58
C MET A 26 1.84 -30.69 13.91
N LEU A 27 1.49 -29.91 12.90
CA LEU A 27 2.25 -28.75 12.44
C LEU A 27 1.44 -27.52 12.82
N ASP A 28 1.61 -27.10 14.07
CA ASP A 28 1.20 -25.82 14.65
C ASP A 28 -0.18 -25.23 14.20
N PRO A 29 -1.30 -25.61 14.85
CA PRO A 29 -2.55 -24.84 14.77
C PRO A 29 -2.47 -23.53 15.57
N SER A 30 -1.43 -23.39 16.41
CA SER A 30 -1.13 -22.24 17.26
C SER A 30 -0.36 -21.13 16.54
N GLY A 31 -0.21 -21.22 15.21
CA GLY A 31 0.27 -20.13 14.38
C GLY A 31 -0.74 -18.98 14.30
N ASN A 32 -0.87 -18.20 15.37
CA ASN A 32 -1.46 -16.86 15.42
C ASN A 32 -2.86 -16.69 14.80
N LYS A 33 -3.69 -17.72 14.64
CA LYS A 33 -5.00 -17.52 14.00
C LYS A 33 -5.89 -16.56 14.81
N GLU A 34 -5.95 -16.75 16.13
CA GLU A 34 -6.68 -15.88 17.05
C GLU A 34 -6.06 -14.47 17.10
N VAL A 35 -4.73 -14.39 17.23
CA VAL A 35 -3.98 -13.11 17.18
C VAL A 35 -4.22 -12.36 15.87
N LYS A 36 -4.30 -13.09 14.74
CA LYS A 36 -4.59 -12.50 13.43
C LYS A 36 -6.02 -11.96 13.38
N MET A 37 -6.99 -12.70 13.91
CA MET A 37 -8.37 -12.23 13.98
C MET A 37 -8.49 -10.96 14.82
N GLU A 38 -7.83 -10.90 15.99
CA GLU A 38 -7.80 -9.70 16.84
C GLU A 38 -7.12 -8.52 16.14
N LEU A 39 -6.02 -8.76 15.42
CA LEU A 39 -5.33 -7.73 14.64
C LEU A 39 -6.18 -7.21 13.49
N ASP A 40 -6.90 -8.09 12.81
CA ASP A 40 -7.78 -7.71 11.70
C ASP A 40 -8.98 -6.90 12.22
N GLU A 41 -9.58 -7.28 13.36
CA GLU A 41 -10.63 -6.49 14.03
C GLU A 41 -10.10 -5.11 14.47
N CYS A 42 -8.88 -5.05 15.01
CA CYS A 42 -8.25 -3.79 15.37
C CYS A 42 -8.05 -2.89 14.13
N LYS A 43 -7.58 -3.45 13.02
CA LYS A 43 -7.42 -2.69 11.76
C LYS A 43 -8.74 -2.17 11.25
N GLU A 44 -9.79 -2.99 11.24
CA GLU A 44 -11.12 -2.56 10.80
C GLU A 44 -11.64 -1.39 11.65
N LYS A 45 -11.48 -1.47 12.97
CA LYS A 45 -11.85 -0.38 13.89
C LYS A 45 -11.06 0.90 13.62
N ILE A 46 -9.74 0.80 13.46
CA ILE A 46 -8.88 1.96 13.16
C ILE A 46 -9.30 2.58 11.82
N THR A 47 -9.50 1.76 10.79
CA THR A 47 -9.95 2.23 9.48
C THR A 47 -11.28 2.93 9.58
N ALA A 48 -12.29 2.31 10.19
CA ALA A 48 -13.60 2.93 10.34
C ALA A 48 -13.55 4.25 11.14
N ASN A 49 -12.71 4.31 12.18
CA ASN A 49 -12.55 5.49 13.00
C ASN A 49 -11.90 6.64 12.22
N LEU A 50 -10.80 6.40 11.52
CA LEU A 50 -10.07 7.44 10.78
C LEU A 50 -10.85 7.99 9.56
N GLN A 51 -11.87 7.28 9.10
CA GLN A 51 -12.79 7.78 8.07
C GLN A 51 -13.81 8.78 8.60
N ARG A 52 -13.95 8.95 9.92
CA ARG A 52 -14.97 9.84 10.50
C ARG A 52 -14.55 11.31 10.35
N ASP A 53 -15.49 12.15 9.93
CA ASP A 53 -15.32 13.61 9.88
C ASP A 53 -15.46 14.20 11.29
N ILE A 54 -14.38 14.15 12.07
CA ILE A 54 -14.33 14.67 13.44
C ILE A 54 -13.13 15.60 13.57
N ASP A 55 -13.39 16.84 13.98
CA ASP A 55 -12.36 17.83 14.25
C ASP A 55 -11.89 17.74 15.71
N ILE A 56 -10.66 17.26 15.90
CA ILE A 56 -10.11 16.93 17.23
C ILE A 56 -9.90 18.15 18.11
N GLY A 57 -9.71 19.34 17.53
CA GLY A 57 -9.58 20.58 18.29
C GLY A 57 -10.90 21.04 18.92
N THR A 58 -12.04 20.54 18.43
CA THR A 58 -13.38 20.98 18.87
C THR A 58 -14.28 19.84 19.35
N ALA A 59 -13.87 18.59 19.14
CA ALA A 59 -14.60 17.40 19.54
C ALA A 59 -14.71 17.28 21.07
N LYS A 60 -15.78 16.62 21.54
CA LYS A 60 -15.93 16.31 22.96
C LYS A 60 -14.97 15.19 23.35
N GLU A 61 -14.53 15.19 24.61
CA GLU A 61 -13.65 14.14 25.14
C GLU A 61 -14.20 12.73 24.92
N SER A 62 -15.51 12.53 25.02
CA SER A 62 -16.15 11.23 24.76
C SER A 62 -16.03 10.77 23.31
N GLU A 63 -16.00 11.69 22.35
CA GLU A 63 -15.86 11.39 20.93
C GLU A 63 -14.40 11.03 20.60
N ILE A 64 -13.46 11.76 21.20
CA ILE A 64 -12.03 11.47 21.11
C ILE A 64 -11.74 10.11 21.74
N GLU A 65 -12.34 9.80 22.89
CA GLU A 65 -12.19 8.51 23.55
C GLU A 65 -12.74 7.34 22.72
N GLN A 66 -13.85 7.53 22.01
CA GLN A 66 -14.36 6.52 21.07
C GLN A 66 -13.43 6.31 19.85
N LEU A 67 -12.71 7.36 19.45
CA LEU A 67 -11.86 7.35 18.27
C LEU A 67 -10.50 6.71 18.54
N VAL A 68 -9.83 7.08 19.65
CA VAL A 68 -8.45 6.67 19.99
C VAL A 68 -8.30 6.01 21.36
N GLY A 69 -9.39 5.81 22.10
CA GLY A 69 -9.35 5.19 23.41
C GLY A 69 -9.05 6.16 24.56
N PRO A 70 -8.79 5.66 25.77
CA PRO A 70 -8.78 6.46 27.00
C PRO A 70 -7.65 7.48 27.07
N MET A 71 -7.77 8.47 27.97
CA MET A 71 -6.81 9.57 28.15
C MET A 71 -5.38 9.11 28.50
N ALA A 72 -5.22 7.90 29.04
CA ALA A 72 -3.91 7.31 29.34
C ALA A 72 -3.07 7.02 28.07
N LEU A 73 -3.69 6.92 26.89
CA LEU A 73 -3.02 6.69 25.61
C LEU A 73 -2.48 7.99 25.02
N THR A 74 -1.55 8.63 25.74
CA THR A 74 -1.03 9.96 25.42
C THR A 74 -0.35 10.03 24.06
N SER A 75 0.41 9.01 23.67
CA SER A 75 1.09 8.97 22.37
C SER A 75 0.12 9.00 21.20
N LEU A 76 -0.94 8.19 21.27
CA LEU A 76 -1.96 8.11 20.22
C LEU A 76 -2.81 9.38 20.15
N ARG A 77 -3.14 9.96 21.31
CA ARG A 77 -3.87 11.23 21.40
C ARG A 77 -3.08 12.39 20.84
N ASN A 78 -1.79 12.50 21.18
CA ASN A 78 -0.92 13.53 20.62
C ASN A 78 -0.73 13.34 19.11
N ALA A 79 -0.60 12.09 18.64
CA ALA A 79 -0.50 11.81 17.20
C ALA A 79 -1.77 12.25 16.46
N LEU A 80 -2.94 11.95 17.01
CA LEU A 80 -4.22 12.34 16.42
C LEU A 80 -4.45 13.87 16.50
N GLU A 81 -4.02 14.53 17.57
CA GLU A 81 -4.06 15.98 17.68
C GLU A 81 -3.23 16.65 16.58
N ASN A 82 -2.04 16.11 16.28
CA ASN A 82 -1.22 16.58 15.15
C ASN A 82 -1.90 16.35 13.78
N VAL A 83 -2.68 15.29 13.64
CA VAL A 83 -3.46 15.01 12.43
C VAL A 83 -4.65 15.97 12.30
N GLY A 84 -5.17 16.49 13.41
CA GLY A 84 -6.36 17.33 13.42
C GLY A 84 -7.58 16.51 13.04
N ASN A 85 -8.21 16.81 11.90
CA ASN A 85 -9.33 16.01 11.40
C ASN A 85 -8.83 14.93 10.42
N PRO A 86 -8.89 13.63 10.76
CA PRO A 86 -8.28 12.58 9.96
C PRO A 86 -8.90 12.48 8.56
N ARG A 87 -10.23 12.58 8.43
CA ARG A 87 -10.92 12.52 7.13
C ARG A 87 -10.51 13.69 6.23
N LYS A 88 -10.51 14.91 6.74
CA LYS A 88 -10.10 16.10 5.98
C LYS A 88 -8.63 16.04 5.60
N THR A 89 -7.76 15.53 6.47
CA THR A 89 -6.35 15.35 6.18
C THR A 89 -6.14 14.32 5.06
N LEU A 90 -6.90 13.23 5.02
CA LEU A 90 -6.86 12.27 3.91
C LEU A 90 -7.31 12.90 2.58
N PHE A 91 -8.38 13.69 2.59
CA PHE A 91 -8.79 14.46 1.41
C PHE A 91 -7.74 15.48 0.96
N ALA A 92 -7.08 16.17 1.90
CA ALA A 92 -6.02 17.10 1.56
C ALA A 92 -4.83 16.39 0.89
N ILE A 93 -4.45 15.21 1.39
CA ILE A 93 -3.42 14.36 0.76
C ILE A 93 -3.86 13.99 -0.67
N HIS A 94 -5.09 13.49 -0.84
CA HIS A 94 -5.60 13.05 -2.13
C HIS A 94 -5.71 14.21 -3.14
N GLN A 95 -6.20 15.37 -2.71
CA GLN A 95 -6.24 16.57 -3.54
C GLN A 95 -4.84 17.00 -3.99
N THR A 96 -3.88 17.03 -3.06
CA THR A 96 -2.48 17.39 -3.37
C THR A 96 -1.87 16.42 -4.38
N MET A 97 -2.21 15.13 -4.29
CA MET A 97 -1.79 14.13 -5.29
C MET A 97 -2.44 14.38 -6.65
N GLY A 98 -3.72 14.79 -6.70
CA GLY A 98 -4.39 15.18 -7.93
C GLY A 98 -3.72 16.38 -8.61
N GLU A 99 -3.41 17.42 -7.83
CA GLU A 99 -2.68 18.60 -8.31
C GLU A 99 -1.28 18.26 -8.84
N LEU A 100 -0.59 17.30 -8.20
CA LEU A 100 0.68 16.77 -8.71
C LEU A 100 0.49 16.07 -10.06
N LEU A 101 -0.54 15.24 -10.20
CA LEU A 101 -0.82 14.53 -11.45
C LEU A 101 -1.14 15.49 -12.60
N GLU A 102 -1.94 16.52 -12.35
CA GLU A 102 -2.22 17.56 -13.35
C GLU A 102 -0.93 18.23 -13.85
N GLN A 103 -0.01 18.58 -12.94
CA GLN A 103 1.29 19.17 -13.30
C GLN A 103 2.17 18.20 -14.10
N LEU A 104 2.19 16.91 -13.71
CA LEU A 104 2.96 15.90 -14.43
C LEU A 104 2.41 15.66 -15.85
N GLU A 105 1.09 15.67 -16.01
CA GLU A 105 0.43 15.54 -17.32
C GLU A 105 0.68 16.76 -18.22
N GLU A 106 0.65 17.98 -17.67
CA GLU A 106 1.00 19.21 -18.39
C GLU A 106 2.44 19.14 -18.90
N MET A 107 3.38 18.73 -18.05
CA MET A 107 4.78 18.53 -18.44
C MET A 107 4.94 17.47 -19.55
N LEU A 108 4.17 16.39 -19.53
CA LEU A 108 4.17 15.38 -20.60
C LEU A 108 3.59 15.93 -21.92
N GLY A 109 2.51 16.72 -21.83
CA GLY A 109 1.85 17.33 -22.99
C GLY A 109 2.73 18.35 -23.71
N ASP A 110 3.44 19.19 -22.95
CA ASP A 110 4.38 20.17 -23.49
C ASP A 110 5.53 19.49 -24.25
N MET A 111 6.05 18.36 -23.74
CA MET A 111 7.10 17.58 -24.41
C MET A 111 6.64 16.92 -25.71
N GLY A 112 5.37 16.52 -25.83
CA GLY A 112 4.82 15.91 -27.04
C GLY A 112 4.58 16.87 -28.22
N SER A 113 4.70 18.17 -27.99
CA SER A 113 4.43 19.22 -28.99
C SER A 113 5.67 19.73 -29.74
N GLY A 114 6.88 19.33 -29.31
CA GLY A 114 8.13 19.58 -30.04
C GLY A 114 8.34 18.53 -31.13
N ASP A 115 8.75 18.94 -32.34
CA ASP A 115 9.06 18.07 -33.48
C ASP A 115 10.04 16.92 -33.10
N GLU A 116 9.51 15.78 -32.67
CA GLU A 116 10.31 14.60 -32.35
C GLU A 116 10.49 13.70 -33.58
N LYS A 117 11.73 13.61 -34.05
CA LYS A 117 12.19 12.42 -34.77
C LYS A 117 12.13 11.23 -33.81
N ARG A 118 11.05 10.46 -33.86
CA ARG A 118 10.95 9.13 -33.25
C ARG A 118 12.14 8.28 -33.69
N ILE A 119 13.01 7.91 -32.75
CA ILE A 119 13.94 6.81 -32.93
C ILE A 119 13.25 5.58 -32.35
N GLU A 120 12.88 4.63 -33.21
CA GLU A 120 12.34 3.33 -32.80
C GLU A 120 13.43 2.51 -32.11
N GLY A 121 13.19 2.14 -30.86
CA GLY A 121 14.12 1.41 -30.01
C GLY A 121 14.34 2.22 -28.74
N GLY A 122 13.85 1.71 -27.60
CA GLY A 122 13.81 2.38 -26.29
C GLY A 122 15.16 2.69 -25.66
N GLU A 123 16.13 3.15 -26.44
CA GLU A 123 17.28 3.91 -25.96
C GLU A 123 16.86 5.39 -25.98
N GLY A 124 16.78 5.99 -24.79
CA GLY A 124 16.62 7.44 -24.68
C GLY A 124 17.66 8.17 -25.54
N ILE A 125 17.34 9.41 -25.94
CA ILE A 125 18.21 10.24 -26.76
C ILE A 125 19.56 10.40 -26.05
N LYS A 126 20.61 9.74 -26.55
CA LYS A 126 21.99 10.00 -26.14
C LYS A 126 22.36 11.42 -26.57
N GLY A 127 22.25 12.37 -25.64
CA GLY A 127 22.94 13.64 -25.78
C GLY A 127 24.45 13.39 -25.86
N GLU A 128 25.19 14.20 -26.63
CA GLU A 128 26.65 14.13 -26.75
C GLU A 128 27.40 14.46 -25.43
N ASN A 129 26.69 14.64 -24.32
CA ASN A 129 27.24 14.80 -22.99
C ASN A 129 26.73 13.66 -22.11
N ASP A 130 27.62 13.06 -21.34
CA ASP A 130 27.46 11.87 -20.48
C ASP A 130 26.51 12.07 -19.27
N ASP A 131 25.66 13.09 -19.34
CA ASP A 131 24.65 13.41 -18.35
C ASP A 131 23.28 13.06 -18.98
N ASP A 132 22.67 11.98 -18.51
CA ASP A 132 21.27 11.62 -18.75
C ASP A 132 20.35 12.79 -18.35
N VAL A 133 20.17 13.75 -19.26
CA VAL A 133 19.18 14.80 -19.12
C VAL A 133 17.86 14.17 -19.52
N ALA A 134 17.07 13.78 -18.52
CA ALA A 134 15.66 13.45 -18.71
C ALA A 134 15.01 14.51 -19.60
N LEU A 135 14.09 14.12 -20.48
CA LEU A 135 13.42 15.00 -21.44
C LEU A 135 12.84 16.30 -20.84
N SER A 136 12.58 16.33 -19.52
CA SER A 136 12.08 17.48 -18.76
C SER A 136 13.15 18.34 -18.07
N GLY A 137 14.44 18.01 -18.18
CA GLY A 137 15.53 18.64 -17.40
C GLY A 137 15.51 18.27 -15.90
N VAL A 138 14.56 17.45 -15.46
CA VAL A 138 14.42 16.99 -14.08
C VAL A 138 15.07 15.62 -13.94
N LYS A 139 16.13 15.52 -13.13
CA LYS A 139 16.74 14.22 -12.80
C LYS A 139 15.83 13.46 -11.84
N LEU A 140 15.11 12.48 -12.36
CA LEU A 140 14.24 11.61 -11.58
C LEU A 140 15.03 10.49 -10.91
N TYR A 141 14.45 9.94 -9.84
CA TYR A 141 15.07 8.90 -9.05
C TYR A 141 15.38 7.66 -9.89
N LYS A 142 16.59 7.11 -9.75
CA LYS A 142 17.07 5.90 -10.45
C LYS A 142 16.95 5.91 -11.98
N GLY A 143 16.81 7.08 -12.61
CA GLY A 143 16.63 7.15 -14.07
C GLY A 143 15.23 6.76 -14.55
N GLU A 144 14.22 6.79 -13.67
CA GLU A 144 12.81 6.70 -14.05
C GLU A 144 12.45 7.83 -15.04
N THR A 145 11.59 7.54 -16.00
CA THR A 145 11.05 8.53 -16.95
C THR A 145 9.89 9.30 -16.32
N LEU A 146 9.58 10.49 -16.86
CA LEU A 146 8.43 11.27 -16.38
C LEU A 146 7.10 10.50 -16.53
N LEU A 147 6.97 9.70 -17.59
CA LEU A 147 5.80 8.86 -17.82
C LEU A 147 5.64 7.81 -16.72
N GLU A 148 6.73 7.11 -16.37
CA GLU A 148 6.71 6.10 -15.30
C GLU A 148 6.33 6.71 -13.94
N LEU A 149 6.90 7.88 -13.60
CA LEU A 149 6.53 8.62 -12.39
C LEU A 149 5.03 8.97 -12.39
N THR A 150 4.52 9.45 -13.52
CA THR A 150 3.11 9.87 -13.66
C THR A 150 2.17 8.69 -13.49
N GLU A 151 2.43 7.58 -14.17
CA GLU A 151 1.61 6.36 -14.05
C GLU A 151 1.66 5.76 -12.64
N ARG A 152 2.82 5.83 -11.97
CA ARG A 152 2.97 5.40 -10.58
C ARG A 152 2.11 6.22 -9.64
N TRP A 153 2.16 7.55 -9.73
CA TRP A 153 1.32 8.42 -8.90
C TRP A 153 -0.17 8.25 -9.21
N ARG A 154 -0.55 8.07 -10.49
CA ARG A 154 -1.94 7.84 -10.90
C ARG A 154 -2.48 6.57 -10.29
N PHE A 155 -1.70 5.49 -10.35
CA PHE A 155 -2.07 4.22 -9.75
C PHE A 155 -2.30 4.31 -8.23
N ILE A 156 -1.47 5.06 -7.51
CA ILE A 156 -1.63 5.25 -6.07
C ILE A 156 -2.85 6.14 -5.78
N TYR A 157 -3.04 7.22 -6.56
CA TYR A 157 -4.17 8.14 -6.46
C TYR A 157 -5.51 7.42 -6.62
N ASP A 158 -5.66 6.61 -7.66
CA ASP A 158 -6.90 5.87 -7.96
C ASP A 158 -7.22 4.80 -6.91
N ARG A 159 -6.19 4.25 -6.25
CA ARG A 159 -6.35 3.23 -5.21
C ARG A 159 -6.55 3.79 -3.81
N LEU A 160 -6.10 5.02 -3.57
CA LEU A 160 -6.17 5.62 -2.24
C LEU A 160 -7.60 5.97 -1.85
N TYR A 161 -8.44 6.37 -2.80
CA TYR A 161 -9.81 6.82 -2.54
C TYR A 161 -10.79 6.24 -3.55
N ASP A 162 -11.86 5.64 -3.03
CA ASP A 162 -12.98 5.14 -3.82
C ASP A 162 -14.15 6.13 -3.75
N SER A 163 -14.45 6.76 -4.88
CA SER A 163 -15.53 7.73 -5.01
C SER A 163 -16.92 7.11 -4.95
N ASP A 164 -17.08 5.83 -5.28
CA ASP A 164 -18.36 5.14 -5.27
C ASP A 164 -18.77 4.78 -3.83
N THR A 165 -17.78 4.43 -2.99
CA THR A 165 -18.01 4.08 -1.59
C THR A 165 -17.73 5.22 -0.60
N ASP A 166 -17.13 6.34 -1.04
CA ASP A 166 -16.71 7.48 -0.22
C ASP A 166 -15.76 7.05 0.93
N GLN A 167 -14.82 6.14 0.60
CA GLN A 167 -13.87 5.55 1.54
C GLN A 167 -12.43 5.64 1.03
N PHE A 168 -11.52 5.98 1.94
CA PHE A 168 -10.08 5.84 1.73
C PHE A 168 -9.57 4.41 2.01
N ASP A 169 -8.70 3.88 1.17
CA ASP A 169 -7.93 2.66 1.48
C ASP A 169 -6.68 3.03 2.28
N LEU A 170 -6.79 3.00 3.61
CA LEU A 170 -5.68 3.36 4.50
C LEU A 170 -4.46 2.42 4.38
N SER A 171 -4.62 1.24 3.76
CA SER A 171 -3.49 0.36 3.47
C SER A 171 -2.51 0.94 2.44
N ARG A 172 -2.92 1.99 1.71
CA ARG A 172 -2.12 2.71 0.72
C ARG A 172 -1.30 3.87 1.28
N ILE A 173 -1.54 4.28 2.52
CA ILE A 173 -0.80 5.39 3.13
C ILE A 173 0.73 5.15 3.18
N PRO A 174 1.23 3.94 3.49
CA PRO A 174 2.66 3.64 3.39
C PRO A 174 3.19 3.81 1.97
N ASP A 175 2.42 3.38 0.96
CA ASP A 175 2.79 3.54 -0.45
C ASP A 175 2.94 5.05 -0.77
N VAL A 176 1.95 5.87 -0.41
CA VAL A 176 2.02 7.34 -0.61
C VAL A 176 3.29 7.92 0.04
N HIS A 177 3.51 7.63 1.32
CA HIS A 177 4.65 8.16 2.06
C HIS A 177 6.01 7.72 1.48
N ASP A 178 6.13 6.47 1.05
CA ASP A 178 7.37 5.98 0.43
C ASP A 178 7.61 6.65 -0.92
N ASN A 179 6.56 6.89 -1.70
CA ASN A 179 6.65 7.55 -3.00
C ASN A 179 6.98 9.05 -2.91
N VAL A 180 6.63 9.73 -1.81
CA VAL A 180 7.07 11.13 -1.55
C VAL A 180 8.58 11.23 -1.32
N ARG A 181 9.22 10.17 -0.80
CA ARG A 181 10.65 10.19 -0.49
C ARG A 181 11.55 9.97 -1.70
N PHE A 182 11.00 9.46 -2.81
CA PHE A 182 11.71 9.17 -4.05
C PHE A 182 11.58 10.33 -5.03
#